data_AF-A0A414YCJ2-F1
#
_entry.id   AF-A0A414YCJ2-F1
#
_cell.length_a   1.000
_cell.length_b   1.000
_cell.length_c   1.000
_cell.angle_alpha   90.00
_cell.angle_beta   90.00
_cell.angle_gamma   90.00
#
_symmetry.space_group_name_H-M   'P 1'
#
loop_
_entity.id
_entity.type
_entity.pdbx_description
1 polymer ?
#
loop_
_entity_poly.entity_id
_entity_poly.type
_entity_poly.pdbx_seq_one_letter_code
_entity_poly.pdbx_strand_id
1 'polypeptide(L)'
;MNNMEKLQLLIGIGQIIAVAIIPIIVWVLGIKYQDRRTKKDAQLNLFLTLMANRKSNPITKEWIDALNTIDVVFQDNIKVRHAWREYLDSLNNKSPHFETSNSFLLDLLSEMSMAVGYGNLKQTEIDRFYLPVYFTNQLKASEDLTQSFQKTLNYINQSFAQKEIKMKESPIQANGTSSNKE
;
A
#
# COMPACT_ATOMS: atom_id res chain seq x y z
N MET A 1 36.15 -67.47 1.59
CA MET A 1 34.92 -66.65 1.63
C MET A 1 34.01 -67.10 0.50
N ASN A 2 32.88 -67.72 0.85
CA ASN A 2 31.91 -68.23 -0.12
C ASN A 2 31.22 -67.07 -0.85
N ASN A 3 30.68 -67.30 -2.04
CA ASN A 3 30.00 -66.26 -2.81
C ASN A 3 28.81 -65.64 -2.04
N MET A 4 28.16 -66.44 -1.18
CA MET A 4 27.07 -65.99 -0.31
C MET A 4 27.54 -64.98 0.76
N GLU A 5 28.70 -65.21 1.37
CA GLU A 5 29.27 -64.32 2.40
C GLU A 5 29.71 -62.98 1.79
N LYS A 6 30.29 -63.01 0.58
CA LYS A 6 30.62 -61.80 -0.20
C LYS A 6 29.37 -60.97 -0.50
N LEU A 7 28.26 -61.61 -0.86
CA LEU A 7 27.00 -60.94 -1.17
C LEU A 7 26.39 -60.29 0.09
N GLN A 8 26.37 -61.00 1.22
CA GLN A 8 25.89 -60.45 2.49
C GLN A 8 26.70 -59.23 2.94
N LEU A 9 28.03 -59.29 2.79
CA LEU A 9 28.92 -58.18 3.12
C LEU A 9 28.68 -56.96 2.21
N LEU A 10 28.46 -57.17 0.91
CA LEU A 10 28.10 -56.11 -0.03
C LEU A 10 26.75 -55.45 0.31
N ILE A 11 25.74 -56.25 0.67
CA ILE A 11 24.43 -55.74 1.07
C ILE A 11 24.54 -54.91 2.35
N GLY A 12 25.30 -55.38 3.34
CA GLY A 12 25.53 -54.66 4.60
C GLY A 12 26.23 -53.31 4.39
N ILE A 13 27.29 -53.29 3.56
CA ILE A 13 27.95 -52.04 3.16
C ILE A 13 26.96 -51.11 2.45
N GLY A 14 26.16 -51.64 1.54
CA GLY A 14 25.13 -50.88 0.84
C GLY A 14 24.09 -50.25 1.78
N GLN A 15 23.63 -50.98 2.80
CA GLN A 15 22.68 -50.47 3.80
C GLN A 15 23.28 -49.36 4.66
N ILE A 16 24.52 -49.52 5.13
CA ILE A 16 25.21 -48.50 5.93
C ILE A 16 25.38 -47.20 5.11
N ILE A 17 25.79 -47.35 3.84
CA ILE A 17 25.92 -46.23 2.91
C ILE A 17 24.55 -45.56 2.68
N ALA A 18 23.49 -46.35 2.47
CA ALA A 18 22.15 -45.81 2.24
C ALA A 18 21.62 -45.01 3.44
N VAL A 19 21.74 -45.55 4.65
CA VAL A 19 21.31 -44.86 5.89
C VAL A 19 22.09 -43.57 6.13
N ALA A 20 23.36 -43.50 5.71
CA ALA A 20 24.17 -42.29 5.82
C ALA A 20 23.83 -41.24 4.75
N ILE A 21 23.54 -41.65 3.51
CA ILE A 21 23.33 -40.73 2.38
C ILE A 21 21.92 -40.14 2.34
N ILE A 22 20.89 -40.91 2.70
CA ILE A 22 19.47 -40.47 2.64
C ILE A 22 19.23 -39.17 3.43
N PRO A 23 19.68 -39.03 4.69
CA PRO A 23 19.49 -37.79 5.46
C PRO A 23 20.09 -36.56 4.78
N ILE A 24 21.26 -36.71 4.15
CA ILE A 24 21.96 -35.62 3.45
C ILE A 24 21.13 -35.16 2.24
N ILE A 25 20.63 -36.10 1.44
CA ILE A 25 19.80 -35.78 0.28
C ILE A 25 18.50 -35.07 0.71
N VAL A 26 17.81 -35.62 1.72
CA VAL A 26 16.57 -35.02 2.26
C VAL A 26 16.84 -33.61 2.77
N TRP A 27 17.94 -33.39 3.48
CA TRP A 27 18.33 -32.08 3.99
C TRP A 27 18.58 -31.07 2.85
N VAL A 28 19.36 -31.44 1.83
CA VAL A 28 19.63 -30.57 0.67
C VAL A 28 18.36 -30.22 -0.09
N LEU A 29 17.48 -31.20 -0.33
CA LEU A 29 16.18 -30.96 -0.96
C LEU A 29 15.31 -30.04 -0.09
N GLY A 30 15.32 -30.25 1.22
CA GLY A 30 14.60 -29.43 2.20
C GLY A 30 15.02 -27.96 2.14
N ILE A 31 16.33 -27.67 2.16
CA ILE A 31 16.85 -26.30 2.07
C ILE A 31 16.44 -25.63 0.76
N LYS A 32 16.60 -26.32 -0.38
CA LYS A 32 16.24 -25.74 -1.68
C LYS A 32 14.75 -25.48 -1.81
N TYR A 33 13.93 -26.38 -1.27
CA TYR A 33 12.48 -26.19 -1.22
C TYR A 33 12.12 -25.00 -0.32
N GLN A 34 12.75 -24.88 0.84
CA GLN A 34 12.48 -23.80 1.79
C GLN A 34 12.91 -22.43 1.24
N ASP A 35 14.07 -22.29 0.59
CA ASP A 35 14.48 -21.02 -0.03
C ASP A 35 13.49 -20.57 -1.12
N ARG A 36 13.09 -21.51 -1.98
CA ARG A 36 12.08 -21.24 -3.02
C ARG A 36 10.74 -20.83 -2.41
N ARG A 37 10.32 -21.50 -1.33
CA ARG A 37 9.10 -21.20 -0.61
C ARG A 37 9.16 -19.83 0.05
N THR A 38 10.24 -19.49 0.76
CA THR A 38 10.42 -18.18 1.39
C THR A 38 10.33 -17.03 0.39
N LYS A 39 10.93 -17.17 -0.80
CA LYS A 39 10.81 -16.17 -1.88
C LYS A 39 9.38 -16.02 -2.37
N LYS A 40 8.67 -17.14 -2.57
CA LYS A 40 7.27 -17.12 -2.99
C LYS A 40 6.34 -16.56 -1.92
N ASP A 41 6.59 -16.87 -0.66
CA ASP A 41 5.83 -16.35 0.48
C ASP A 41 6.07 -14.83 0.63
N ALA A 42 7.28 -14.32 0.40
CA ALA A 42 7.55 -12.89 0.39
C ALA A 42 6.79 -12.16 -0.75
N GLN A 43 6.81 -12.73 -1.95
CA GLN A 43 6.04 -12.21 -3.09
C GLN A 43 4.53 -12.19 -2.81
N LEU A 44 4.01 -13.26 -2.22
CA LEU A 44 2.62 -13.40 -1.83
C LEU A 44 2.23 -12.37 -0.76
N ASN A 45 3.03 -12.23 0.30
CA ASN A 45 2.75 -11.30 1.38
C ASN A 45 2.74 -9.85 0.88
N LEU A 46 3.68 -9.47 0.01
CA LEU A 46 3.71 -8.14 -0.61
C LEU A 46 2.45 -7.92 -1.46
N PHE A 47 2.09 -8.87 -2.33
CA PHE A 47 0.87 -8.80 -3.13
C PHE A 47 -0.39 -8.64 -2.27
N LEU A 48 -0.54 -9.46 -1.22
CA LEU A 48 -1.70 -9.39 -0.31
C LEU A 48 -1.75 -8.06 0.45
N THR A 49 -0.59 -7.52 0.85
CA THR A 49 -0.49 -6.23 1.54
C THR A 49 -0.97 -5.10 0.63
N LEU A 50 -0.54 -5.09 -0.63
CA LEU A 50 -1.03 -4.13 -1.61
C LEU A 50 -2.53 -4.32 -1.85
N MET A 51 -2.98 -5.55 -2.10
CA MET A 51 -4.41 -5.84 -2.30
C MET A 51 -5.28 -5.35 -1.14
N ALA A 52 -4.85 -5.54 0.10
CA ALA A 52 -5.58 -5.10 1.28
C ALA A 52 -5.67 -3.57 1.40
N ASN A 53 -4.60 -2.85 1.02
CA ASN A 53 -4.47 -1.41 1.27
C ASN A 53 -4.70 -0.51 0.04
N ARG A 54 -4.98 -1.08 -1.13
CA ARG A 54 -5.02 -0.37 -2.43
C ARG A 54 -5.97 0.83 -2.53
N LYS A 55 -7.03 0.86 -1.73
CA LYS A 55 -8.02 1.96 -1.67
C LYS A 55 -8.16 2.52 -0.25
N SER A 56 -7.17 2.26 0.61
CA SER A 56 -7.15 2.81 1.96
C SER A 56 -6.98 4.32 1.91
N ASN A 57 -7.86 5.02 2.62
CA ASN A 57 -7.76 6.46 2.85
C ASN A 57 -7.86 6.70 4.37
N PRO A 58 -6.82 7.24 5.03
CA PRO A 58 -5.54 7.71 4.49
C PRO A 58 -4.63 6.59 3.97
N ILE A 59 -3.64 6.96 3.15
CA ILE A 59 -2.60 6.03 2.66
C ILE A 59 -1.86 5.44 3.86
N THR A 60 -1.75 4.12 3.92
CA THR A 60 -1.11 3.40 5.03
C THR A 60 0.40 3.28 4.85
N LYS A 61 1.14 3.12 5.94
CA LYS A 61 2.60 2.93 5.87
C LYS A 61 2.94 1.61 5.17
N GLU A 62 2.14 0.58 5.43
CA GLU A 62 2.27 -0.76 4.86
C GLU A 62 2.14 -0.73 3.34
N TRP A 63 1.26 0.12 2.80
CA TRP A 63 1.14 0.35 1.36
C TRP A 63 2.44 0.91 0.77
N ILE A 64 2.99 1.95 1.38
CA ILE A 64 4.21 2.62 0.91
C ILE A 64 5.41 1.68 1.00
N ASP A 65 5.57 0.98 2.13
CA ASP A 65 6.65 0.01 2.34
C ASP A 65 6.57 -1.13 1.32
N ALA A 66 5.36 -1.63 1.04
CA ALA A 66 5.16 -2.67 0.05
C ALA A 66 5.53 -2.20 -1.37
N LEU A 67 5.13 -0.99 -1.78
CA LEU A 67 5.53 -0.42 -3.07
C LEU A 67 7.06 -0.28 -3.20
N ASN A 68 7.72 0.23 -2.16
CA ASN A 68 9.17 0.46 -2.15
C ASN A 68 10.00 -0.83 -2.16
N THR A 69 9.40 -1.98 -1.86
CA THR A 69 10.08 -3.28 -1.82
C THR A 69 9.83 -4.15 -3.06
N ILE A 70 9.00 -3.68 -4.01
CA ILE A 70 8.65 -4.44 -5.23
C ILE A 70 9.90 -4.86 -6.00
N ASP A 71 10.83 -3.93 -6.27
CA ASP A 71 12.02 -4.22 -7.07
C ASP A 71 12.92 -5.31 -6.45
N VAL A 72 12.93 -5.41 -5.12
CA VAL A 72 13.71 -6.42 -4.38
C VAL A 72 12.98 -7.76 -4.37
N VAL A 73 11.70 -7.79 -4.01
CA VAL A 73 10.92 -9.02 -3.85
C VAL A 73 10.58 -9.68 -5.20
N PHE A 74 10.40 -8.86 -6.25
CA PHE A 74 10.14 -9.29 -7.62
C PHE A 74 11.34 -9.11 -8.55
N GLN A 75 12.58 -9.14 -8.01
CA GLN A 75 13.80 -8.97 -8.80
C GLN A 75 13.88 -9.85 -10.06
N ASP A 76 13.38 -11.10 -9.96
CA ASP A 76 13.43 -12.09 -11.04
C ASP A 76 12.24 -11.97 -12.01
N ASN A 77 11.24 -11.14 -11.69
CA ASN A 77 10.05 -10.94 -12.50
C ASN A 77 10.08 -9.59 -13.23
N ILE A 78 10.52 -9.62 -14.49
CA ILE A 78 10.65 -8.43 -15.33
C ILE A 78 9.30 -7.77 -15.59
N LYS A 79 8.22 -8.55 -15.76
CA LYS A 79 6.88 -8.01 -16.06
C LYS A 79 6.32 -7.19 -14.90
N VAL A 80 6.42 -7.73 -13.68
CA VAL A 80 6.00 -7.01 -12.46
C VAL A 80 6.80 -5.73 -12.27
N ARG A 81 8.12 -5.77 -12.46
CA ARG A 81 8.96 -4.56 -12.35
C ARG A 81 8.68 -3.53 -13.44
N HIS A 82 8.29 -3.98 -14.64
CA HIS A 82 7.88 -3.08 -15.71
C HIS A 82 6.58 -2.34 -15.35
N ALA A 83 5.54 -3.10 -14.98
CA ALA A 83 4.26 -2.53 -14.56
C ALA A 83 4.40 -1.61 -13.34
N TRP A 84 5.33 -1.92 -12.42
CA TRP A 84 5.66 -1.04 -11.29
C TRP A 84 6.21 0.31 -11.75
N ARG A 85 7.15 0.33 -12.71
CA ARG A 85 7.69 1.59 -13.24
C ARG A 85 6.62 2.43 -13.93
N GLU A 86 5.77 1.80 -14.74
CA GLU A 86 4.66 2.50 -15.40
C GLU A 86 3.68 3.09 -14.38
N TYR A 87 3.36 2.34 -13.32
CA TYR A 87 2.54 2.87 -12.23
C TYR A 87 3.22 4.01 -11.48
N LEU A 88 4.51 3.88 -11.12
CA LEU A 88 5.27 4.94 -10.46
C LEU A 88 5.33 6.23 -11.31
N ASP A 89 5.54 6.10 -12.61
CA ASP A 89 5.55 7.22 -13.56
C ASP A 89 4.17 7.87 -13.68
N SER A 90 3.09 7.09 -13.58
CA SER A 90 1.71 7.60 -13.58
C SER A 90 1.37 8.41 -12.33
N LEU A 91 2.04 8.18 -11.20
CA LEU A 91 1.81 8.92 -9.95
C LEU A 91 2.38 10.34 -9.96
N ASN A 92 3.21 10.68 -10.95
CA ASN A 92 3.75 12.02 -11.09
C ASN A 92 2.66 12.99 -11.59
N ASN A 93 2.45 14.11 -10.89
CA ASN A 93 1.43 15.12 -11.23
C ASN A 93 1.66 15.83 -12.58
N LYS A 94 2.86 15.70 -13.17
CA LYS A 94 3.19 16.18 -14.52
C LYS A 94 2.97 15.13 -15.61
N SER A 95 2.63 13.90 -15.23
CA SER A 95 2.40 12.81 -16.16
C SER A 95 1.05 13.00 -16.86
N PRO A 96 0.96 12.81 -18.18
CA PRO A 96 -0.32 12.77 -18.89
C PRO A 96 -1.21 11.60 -18.42
N HIS A 97 -0.65 10.66 -17.66
CA HIS A 97 -1.31 9.46 -17.16
C HIS A 97 -1.80 9.56 -15.71
N PHE A 98 -1.71 10.73 -15.08
CA PHE A 98 -2.08 10.92 -13.67
C PHE A 98 -3.55 10.55 -13.39
N GLU A 99 -4.46 10.95 -14.29
CA GLU A 99 -5.90 10.64 -14.17
C GLU A 99 -6.22 9.15 -14.34
N THR A 100 -5.36 8.40 -15.03
CA THR A 100 -5.48 6.96 -15.24
C THR A 100 -4.54 6.14 -14.35
N SER A 101 -3.94 6.73 -13.32
CA SER A 101 -3.01 6.03 -12.41
C SER A 101 -3.59 4.74 -11.82
N ASN A 102 -4.90 4.70 -11.56
CA ASN A 102 -5.57 3.50 -11.07
C ASN A 102 -5.54 2.33 -12.08
N SER A 103 -5.55 2.58 -13.40
CA SER A 103 -5.44 1.48 -14.38
C SER A 103 -4.06 0.84 -14.34
N PHE A 104 -3.00 1.65 -14.23
CA PHE A 104 -1.63 1.16 -14.08
C PHE A 104 -1.45 0.38 -12.76
N LEU A 105 -2.14 0.80 -11.69
CA LEU A 105 -2.18 0.01 -10.46
C LEU A 105 -2.84 -1.36 -10.67
N LEU A 106 -3.97 -1.41 -11.38
CA LEU A 106 -4.64 -2.68 -11.69
C LEU A 106 -3.77 -3.59 -12.57
N ASP A 107 -3.04 -3.03 -13.52
CA ASP A 107 -2.10 -3.77 -14.36
C ASP A 107 -0.94 -4.34 -13.54
N LEU A 108 -0.37 -3.56 -12.63
CA LEU A 108 0.64 -4.03 -11.67
C LEU A 108 0.10 -5.18 -10.81
N LEU A 109 -1.07 -5.02 -10.20
CA LEU A 109 -1.68 -6.06 -9.37
C LEU A 109 -2.02 -7.31 -10.17
N SER A 110 -2.41 -7.16 -11.44
CA SER A 110 -2.65 -8.26 -12.37
C SER A 110 -1.37 -9.05 -12.65
N GLU A 111 -0.27 -8.38 -13.02
CA GLU A 111 1.02 -9.02 -13.26
C GLU A 111 1.58 -9.70 -12.00
N MET A 112 1.38 -9.08 -10.82
CA MET A 112 1.73 -9.69 -9.55
C MET A 112 0.91 -10.95 -9.27
N SER A 113 -0.39 -10.93 -9.54
CA SER A 113 -1.27 -12.09 -9.37
C SER A 113 -0.80 -13.28 -10.21
N MET A 114 -0.39 -13.05 -11.46
CA MET A 114 0.21 -14.06 -12.34
C MET A 114 1.52 -14.61 -11.75
N ALA A 115 2.37 -13.75 -11.20
CA ALA A 115 3.66 -14.11 -10.63
C ALA A 115 3.56 -15.00 -9.38
N VAL A 116 2.53 -14.78 -8.54
CA VAL A 116 2.31 -15.53 -7.29
C VAL A 116 1.40 -16.75 -7.45
N GLY A 117 0.80 -16.95 -8.62
CA GLY A 117 -0.03 -18.12 -8.94
C GLY A 117 -1.54 -17.91 -8.89
N TYR A 118 -2.02 -16.66 -8.80
CA TYR A 118 -3.44 -16.29 -8.86
C TYR A 118 -3.87 -15.81 -10.27
N GLY A 119 -3.39 -16.47 -11.33
CA GLY A 119 -3.59 -15.99 -12.71
C GLY A 119 -5.03 -16.01 -13.24
N ASN A 120 -5.97 -16.59 -12.49
CA ASN A 120 -7.40 -16.58 -12.84
C ASN A 120 -8.14 -15.35 -12.27
N LEU A 121 -7.47 -14.50 -11.51
CA LEU A 121 -8.06 -13.33 -10.88
C LEU A 121 -8.34 -12.26 -11.95
N LYS A 122 -9.61 -11.88 -12.13
CA LYS A 122 -9.99 -10.87 -13.13
C LYS A 122 -9.66 -9.47 -12.61
N GLN A 123 -9.30 -8.54 -13.51
CA GLN A 123 -9.09 -7.14 -13.13
C GLN A 123 -10.31 -6.51 -12.42
N THR A 124 -11.54 -6.94 -12.77
CA THR A 124 -12.77 -6.49 -12.10
C THR A 124 -12.91 -7.01 -10.67
N GLU A 125 -12.29 -8.15 -10.34
CA GLU A 125 -12.21 -8.68 -8.98
C GLU A 125 -11.10 -7.98 -8.20
N ILE A 126 -10.00 -7.64 -8.86
CA ILE A 126 -8.93 -6.81 -8.31
C ILE A 126 -9.46 -5.41 -7.97
N ASP A 127 -10.30 -4.81 -8.81
CA ASP A 127 -10.82 -3.46 -8.55
C ASP A 127 -11.89 -3.42 -7.43
N ARG A 128 -12.62 -4.53 -7.22
CA ARG A 128 -13.73 -4.62 -6.26
C ARG A 128 -13.28 -4.46 -4.80
N PHE A 129 -13.66 -3.36 -4.16
CA PHE A 129 -13.25 -3.02 -2.79
C PHE A 129 -14.46 -2.84 -1.86
N TYR A 130 -14.38 -3.39 -0.65
CA TYR A 130 -15.43 -3.25 0.36
C TYR A 130 -15.15 -2.02 1.24
N LEU A 131 -16.12 -1.12 1.32
CA LEU A 131 -16.07 0.07 2.16
C LEU A 131 -17.31 0.09 3.08
N PRO A 132 -17.18 -0.17 4.39
CA PRO A 132 -18.34 -0.21 5.28
C PRO A 132 -18.99 1.16 5.44
N VAL A 133 -20.33 1.20 5.42
CA VAL A 133 -21.12 2.43 5.54
C VAL A 133 -20.77 3.22 6.81
N TYR A 134 -20.52 2.53 7.93
CA TYR A 134 -20.14 3.17 9.19
C TYR A 134 -18.88 4.04 9.06
N PHE A 135 -17.80 3.50 8.48
CA PHE A 135 -16.56 4.26 8.28
C PHE A 135 -16.75 5.42 7.30
N THR A 136 -17.57 5.23 6.26
CA THR A 136 -17.87 6.33 5.34
C THR A 136 -18.64 7.47 6.01
N ASN A 137 -19.55 7.14 6.93
CA ASN A 137 -20.30 8.15 7.68
C ASN A 137 -19.40 8.88 8.68
N GLN A 138 -18.46 8.19 9.32
CA GLN A 138 -17.49 8.80 10.24
C GLN A 138 -16.50 9.74 9.53
N LEU A 139 -16.01 9.34 8.35
CA LEU A 139 -15.16 10.19 7.50
C LEU A 139 -15.93 11.44 7.06
N LYS A 140 -17.15 11.28 6.52
CA LYS A 140 -18.01 12.40 6.14
C LYS A 140 -18.31 13.34 7.29
N ALA A 141 -18.65 12.81 8.46
CA ALA A 141 -18.90 13.63 9.65
C ALA A 141 -17.66 14.45 10.06
N SER A 142 -16.46 13.88 9.92
CA SER A 142 -15.20 14.57 10.21
C SER A 142 -14.88 15.65 9.17
N GLU A 143 -15.13 15.37 7.89
CA GLU A 143 -15.01 16.34 6.79
C GLU A 143 -15.99 17.51 6.98
N ASP A 144 -17.26 17.22 7.25
CA ASP A 144 -18.32 18.21 7.46
C ASP A 144 -18.02 19.10 8.68
N LEU A 145 -17.52 18.52 9.77
CA LEU A 145 -17.07 19.27 10.95
C LEU A 145 -15.93 20.22 10.60
N THR A 146 -14.92 19.72 9.88
CA THR A 146 -13.76 20.52 9.46
C THR A 146 -14.18 21.68 8.56
N GLN A 147 -15.05 21.44 7.58
CA GLN A 147 -15.59 22.48 6.71
C GLN A 147 -16.41 23.51 7.48
N SER A 148 -17.26 23.06 8.42
CA SER A 148 -18.07 23.95 9.25
C SER A 148 -17.19 24.84 10.12
N PHE A 149 -16.15 24.27 10.73
CA PHE A 149 -15.17 25.03 11.51
C PHE A 149 -14.44 26.08 10.66
N GLN A 150 -13.97 25.71 9.46
CA GLN A 150 -13.33 26.64 8.53
C GLN A 150 -14.27 27.80 8.12
N LYS A 151 -15.54 27.49 7.83
CA LYS A 151 -16.56 28.51 7.53
C LYS A 151 -16.75 29.45 8.72
N THR A 152 -16.89 28.92 9.93
CA THR A 152 -17.02 29.73 11.14
C THR A 152 -15.81 30.63 11.37
N LEU A 153 -14.59 30.11 11.21
CA LEU A 153 -13.36 30.93 11.32
C LEU A 153 -13.35 32.07 10.29
N ASN A 154 -13.75 31.79 9.05
CA ASN A 154 -13.83 32.81 8.00
C ASN A 154 -14.88 33.88 8.32
N TYR A 155 -16.06 33.49 8.80
CA TYR A 155 -17.08 34.44 9.25
C TYR A 155 -16.59 35.30 10.42
N ILE A 156 -15.93 34.68 11.40
CA ILE A 156 -15.36 35.38 12.55
C ILE A 156 -14.32 36.41 12.08
N ASN A 157 -13.36 36.00 11.24
CA ASN A 157 -12.33 36.90 10.70
C ASN A 157 -12.95 38.05 9.90
N GLN A 158 -13.94 37.77 9.05
CA GLN A 158 -14.63 38.80 8.28
C GLN A 158 -15.41 39.77 9.19
N SER A 159 -16.03 39.27 10.26
CA SER A 159 -16.73 40.10 11.24
C SER A 159 -15.78 41.04 12.00
N PHE A 160 -14.57 40.56 12.34
CA PHE A 160 -13.53 41.39 12.95
C PHE A 160 -13.02 42.45 11.98
N ALA A 161 -12.75 42.09 10.72
CA ALA A 161 -12.33 43.05 9.69
C ALA A 161 -13.38 44.16 9.48
N GLN A 162 -14.67 43.80 9.42
CA GLN A 162 -15.76 44.79 9.32
C GLN A 162 -15.85 45.68 10.55
N LYS A 163 -15.60 45.15 11.75
CA LYS A 163 -15.60 45.91 13.00
C LYS A 163 -14.44 46.91 13.04
N GLU A 164 -13.25 46.52 12.59
CA GLU A 164 -12.10 47.42 12.46
C GLU A 164 -12.34 48.55 11.45
N ILE A 165 -12.95 48.25 10.30
CA ILE A 165 -13.32 49.25 9.28
C ILE A 165 -14.31 50.26 9.88
N LYS A 166 -15.38 49.78 10.53
CA LYS A 166 -16.35 50.66 11.21
C LYS A 166 -15.72 51.52 12.30
N MET A 167 -14.77 50.99 13.07
CA MET A 167 -14.06 51.77 14.10
C MET A 167 -13.13 52.83 13.51
N LYS A 168 -12.50 52.56 12.36
CA LYS A 168 -11.69 53.56 11.63
C LYS A 168 -12.52 54.63 10.92
N GLU A 169 -13.74 54.31 10.49
CA GLU A 169 -14.68 55.27 9.90
C GLU A 169 -15.40 56.14 10.94
N SER A 170 -15.38 55.74 12.23
CA SER A 170 -16.08 56.41 13.33
C SER A 170 -15.32 57.50 14.12
N PRO A 171 -14.44 58.33 13.51
CA PRO A 171 -14.13 59.63 14.10
C PRO A 171 -14.28 60.77 13.07
N ILE A 172 -15.50 61.29 12.85
CA ILE A 172 -15.76 62.65 12.33
C ILE A 172 -17.17 63.21 12.74
N GLN A 173 -18.03 62.49 13.46
CA GLN A 173 -19.32 63.04 13.93
C GLN A 173 -19.45 63.03 15.46
N ALA A 174 -18.60 63.78 16.14
CA ALA A 174 -18.81 64.18 17.53
C ALA A 174 -18.12 65.51 17.81
N ASN A 175 -18.53 66.58 17.12
CA ASN A 175 -18.44 67.94 17.66
C ASN A 175 -19.40 68.87 16.91
N GLY A 176 -20.63 68.91 17.40
CA GLY A 176 -21.68 69.82 16.97
C GLY A 176 -22.60 70.11 18.15
N THR A 177 -22.26 71.20 18.86
CA THR A 177 -23.16 72.08 19.62
C THR A 177 -23.98 71.49 20.77
N SER A 178 -23.58 71.82 22.01
CA SER A 178 -24.50 72.41 22.99
C SER A 178 -23.72 73.07 24.12
N SER A 179 -23.72 74.41 24.17
CA SER A 179 -24.06 75.15 25.39
C SER A 179 -24.02 76.65 25.09
N ASN A 180 -25.17 77.21 24.71
CA ASN A 180 -25.49 78.60 25.02
C ASN A 180 -25.83 78.66 26.52
N LYS A 181 -25.18 79.54 27.27
CA LYS A 181 -25.79 80.44 28.25
C LYS A 181 -24.72 81.33 28.90
N GLU A 182 -25.02 82.63 28.78
CA GLU A 182 -24.53 83.81 29.52
C GLU A 182 -23.11 84.33 29.24
#